data_AF-A0A935HS14-F1
#
_entry.id   AF-A0A935HS14-F1
#
_cell.length_a   1.000
_cell.length_b   1.000
_cell.length_c   1.000
_cell.angle_alpha   90.00
_cell.angle_beta   90.00
_cell.angle_gamma   90.00
#
_symmetry.space_group_name_H-M   'P 1'
#
loop_
_entity.id
_entity.type
_entity.pdbx_description
1 polymer ?
#
loop_
_entity_poly.entity_id
_entity_poly.type
_entity_poly.pdbx_seq_one_letter_code
_entity_poly.pdbx_strand_id
1 'polypeptide(L)'
;MSTAEHRSVLLRVFFGWILLALLWRWHDGAMLSQLEAPVLGNAYKDFTFWGFELLGLTNFFTSPGWSLAFDLLLTASVVLALIFPRGVLFPRIYCVAILMYFIVHTTYANHHYRPIIGLVLAGTPFAFRMPRSYTVFQAVRYYVLFIYTSAGLYKIFRGSWVNTDQMTGIIENTQLELLLLHSDGWHAHFFTWLLEHQWASWGLFLLAVWMETVFLIGYFTKRWDLWLFCTAISLHIGFYLTMRFFAFELIVLDLTLLPWDRLFRRAQHRSLALRWWCAKECR
;
A
#
# COMPACT_ATOMS: atom_id res chain seq x y z
N MET A 1 4.68 26.07 -12.72
CA MET A 1 5.16 25.36 -11.52
C MET A 1 6.40 24.55 -11.93
N SER A 2 7.51 24.68 -11.22
CA SER A 2 8.77 24.01 -11.61
C SER A 2 8.67 22.50 -11.37
N THR A 3 9.48 21.69 -12.06
CA THR A 3 9.56 20.24 -11.84
C THR A 3 9.89 19.89 -10.37
N ALA A 4 10.64 20.76 -9.69
CA ALA A 4 10.96 20.66 -8.27
C ALA A 4 9.75 20.89 -7.35
N GLU A 5 8.86 21.81 -7.72
CA GLU A 5 7.60 22.04 -6.98
C GLU A 5 6.66 20.85 -7.12
N HIS A 6 6.49 20.28 -8.33
CA HIS A 6 5.67 19.07 -8.52
C HIS A 6 6.17 17.92 -7.65
N ARG A 7 7.49 17.66 -7.69
CA ARG A 7 8.11 16.63 -6.84
C ARG A 7 7.86 16.90 -5.36
N SER A 8 7.93 18.15 -4.91
CA SER A 8 7.74 18.51 -3.50
C SER A 8 6.30 18.24 -3.04
N VAL A 9 5.30 18.54 -3.87
CA VAL A 9 3.91 18.24 -3.56
C VAL A 9 3.67 16.73 -3.52
N LEU A 10 4.14 16.00 -4.54
CA LEU A 10 4.05 14.54 -4.56
C LEU A 10 4.70 13.91 -3.33
N LEU A 11 5.91 14.35 -2.97
CA LEU A 11 6.61 13.86 -1.79
C LEU A 11 5.76 14.05 -0.54
N ARG A 12 5.18 15.25 -0.34
CA ARG A 12 4.33 15.54 0.82
C ARG A 12 3.10 14.65 0.90
N VAL A 13 2.45 14.36 -0.24
CA VAL A 13 1.30 13.46 -0.28
C VAL A 13 1.71 12.04 0.10
N PHE A 14 2.74 11.49 -0.56
CA PHE A 14 3.17 10.11 -0.34
C PHE A 14 3.77 9.91 1.06
N PHE A 15 4.67 10.80 1.50
CA PHE A 15 5.26 10.72 2.85
C PHE A 15 4.26 11.08 3.94
N GLY A 16 3.22 11.87 3.64
CA GLY A 16 2.11 12.11 4.57
C GLY A 16 1.32 10.84 4.81
N TRP A 17 1.02 10.09 3.75
CA TRP A 17 0.39 8.77 3.87
C TRP A 17 1.28 7.76 4.60
N ILE A 18 2.57 7.70 4.26
CA ILE A 18 3.54 6.84 4.94
C ILE A 18 3.60 7.17 6.44
N LEU A 19 3.58 8.46 6.82
CA LEU A 19 3.56 8.85 8.22
C LEU A 19 2.30 8.36 8.92
N LEU A 20 1.13 8.52 8.30
CA LEU A 20 -0.13 7.98 8.85
C LEU A 20 -0.06 6.46 9.04
N ALA A 21 0.50 5.73 8.07
CA ALA A 21 0.68 4.29 8.19
C ALA A 21 1.66 3.91 9.31
N LEU A 22 2.77 4.63 9.48
CA LEU A 22 3.69 4.38 10.59
C LEU A 22 3.05 4.70 11.95
N LEU A 23 2.29 5.79 12.06
CA LEU A 23 1.56 6.13 13.28
C LEU A 23 0.50 5.07 13.63
N TRP A 24 -0.20 4.54 12.63
CA TRP A 24 -1.09 3.40 12.81
C TRP A 24 -0.33 2.21 13.39
N ARG A 25 0.86 1.89 12.84
CA ARG A 25 1.67 0.75 13.32
C ARG A 25 2.21 0.96 14.73
N TRP A 26 2.57 2.19 15.10
CA TRP A 26 2.89 2.54 16.49
C TRP A 26 1.71 2.27 17.43
N HIS A 27 0.50 2.63 17.01
CA HIS A 27 -0.72 2.39 17.78
C HIS A 27 -1.06 0.90 17.88
N ASP A 28 -0.86 0.15 16.80
CA ASP A 28 -1.19 -1.29 16.69
C ASP A 28 -0.18 -2.21 17.37
N GLY A 29 0.87 -1.68 17.99
CA GLY A 29 1.91 -2.51 18.61
C GLY A 29 2.83 -3.19 17.61
N ALA A 30 2.86 -2.72 16.35
CA ALA A 30 3.53 -3.42 15.25
C ALA A 30 4.96 -2.91 14.97
N MET A 31 5.47 -1.94 15.73
CA MET A 31 6.85 -1.45 15.58
C MET A 31 7.88 -2.42 16.19
N LEU A 32 9.15 -2.36 15.78
CA LEU A 32 10.14 -3.36 16.22
C LEU A 32 10.37 -3.32 17.73
N SER A 33 10.33 -2.14 18.34
CA SER A 33 10.46 -1.94 19.78
C SER A 33 9.30 -2.52 20.58
N GLN A 34 8.21 -2.89 19.90
CA GLN A 34 6.99 -3.46 20.49
C GLN A 34 6.89 -4.98 20.30
N LEU A 35 7.83 -5.61 19.57
CA LEU A 35 7.81 -7.06 19.33
C LEU A 35 8.25 -7.92 20.53
N GLU A 36 8.61 -7.32 21.67
CA GLU A 36 9.04 -8.01 22.90
C GLU A 36 10.23 -8.99 22.71
N ALA A 37 11.15 -8.69 21.80
CA ALA A 37 12.35 -9.50 21.53
C ALA A 37 12.03 -10.99 21.24
N PRO A 38 11.30 -11.27 20.13
CA PRO A 38 10.84 -12.61 19.81
C PRO A 38 12.02 -13.51 19.45
N VAL A 39 12.03 -14.73 19.98
CA VAL A 39 13.09 -15.73 19.74
C VAL A 39 12.81 -16.65 18.56
N LEU A 40 11.55 -16.77 18.13
CA LEU A 40 11.15 -17.63 17.02
C LEU A 40 10.89 -16.78 15.77
N GLY A 41 11.80 -16.86 14.81
CA GLY A 41 11.65 -16.27 13.48
C GLY A 41 11.38 -17.34 12.41
N ASN A 42 10.79 -16.91 11.30
CA ASN A 42 10.60 -17.74 10.10
C ASN A 42 11.22 -17.04 8.89
N ALA A 43 12.39 -17.52 8.48
CA ALA A 43 13.10 -17.00 7.31
C ALA A 43 12.46 -17.40 5.96
N TYR A 44 11.38 -18.20 5.97
CA TYR A 44 10.75 -18.75 4.78
C TYR A 44 11.78 -19.36 3.81
N LYS A 45 11.49 -19.35 2.50
CA LYS A 45 12.35 -19.89 1.43
C LYS A 45 13.17 -18.80 0.72
N ASP A 46 13.27 -17.60 1.30
CA ASP A 46 13.92 -16.46 0.66
C ASP A 46 15.33 -16.24 1.22
N PHE A 47 16.33 -16.25 0.34
CA PHE A 47 17.74 -16.10 0.72
C PHE A 47 18.05 -14.78 1.43
N THR A 48 17.26 -13.73 1.18
CA THR A 48 17.43 -12.42 1.84
C THR A 48 17.15 -12.54 3.34
N PHE A 49 16.10 -13.25 3.70
CA PHE A 49 15.70 -13.49 5.09
C PHE A 49 16.72 -14.38 5.79
N TRP A 50 17.16 -15.45 5.12
CA TRP A 50 18.25 -16.30 5.61
C TRP A 50 19.55 -15.52 5.82
N GLY A 51 19.90 -14.61 4.92
CA GLY A 51 21.08 -13.75 5.07
C GLY A 51 21.00 -12.88 6.33
N PHE A 52 19.84 -12.32 6.65
CA PHE A 52 19.65 -11.52 7.87
C PHE A 52 19.76 -12.36 9.13
N GLU A 53 19.19 -13.56 9.13
CA GLU A 53 19.29 -14.49 10.27
C GLU A 53 20.73 -14.96 10.48
N LEU A 54 21.42 -15.39 9.43
CA LEU A 54 22.82 -15.86 9.52
C LEU A 54 23.79 -14.77 9.97
N LEU A 55 23.51 -13.50 9.65
CA LEU A 55 24.29 -12.35 10.10
C LEU A 55 23.89 -11.84 11.49
N GLY A 56 22.85 -12.41 12.10
CA GLY A 56 22.31 -11.94 13.39
C GLY A 56 21.65 -10.56 13.33
N LEU A 57 21.28 -10.07 12.15
CA LEU A 57 20.69 -8.74 11.96
C LEU A 57 19.28 -8.66 12.54
N THR A 58 18.50 -9.73 12.43
CA THR A 58 17.15 -9.83 13.03
C THR A 58 17.22 -9.60 14.53
N ASN A 59 18.09 -10.33 15.23
CA ASN A 59 18.34 -10.18 16.66
C ASN A 59 18.93 -8.81 17.05
N PHE A 60 19.81 -8.25 16.21
CA PHE A 60 20.36 -6.92 16.45
C PHE A 60 19.25 -5.86 16.46
N PHE A 61 18.38 -5.85 15.44
CA PHE A 61 17.32 -4.86 15.32
C PHE A 61 16.18 -5.03 16.33
N THR A 62 15.98 -6.22 16.90
CA THR A 62 14.98 -6.46 17.95
C THR A 62 15.53 -6.31 19.36
N SER A 63 16.85 -6.15 19.53
CA SER A 63 17.47 -5.99 20.85
C SER A 63 16.99 -4.72 21.57
N PRO A 64 16.93 -4.73 22.92
CA PRO A 64 16.52 -3.57 23.71
C PRO A 64 17.36 -2.34 23.39
N GLY A 65 16.71 -1.19 23.22
CA GLY A 65 17.36 0.09 22.88
C GLY A 65 17.58 0.30 21.39
N TRP A 66 18.15 -0.67 20.67
CA TRP A 66 18.36 -0.57 19.22
C TRP A 66 17.06 -0.56 18.44
N SER A 67 16.09 -1.37 18.86
CA SER A 67 14.75 -1.41 18.25
C SER A 67 14.05 -0.05 18.33
N LEU A 68 14.04 0.59 19.50
CA LEU A 68 13.46 1.93 19.68
C LEU A 68 14.21 2.98 18.87
N ALA A 69 15.54 2.97 18.91
CA ALA A 69 16.36 3.89 18.13
C ALA A 69 16.10 3.77 16.62
N PHE A 70 15.92 2.53 16.14
CA PHE A 70 15.59 2.24 14.76
C PHE A 70 14.19 2.74 14.38
N ASP A 71 13.19 2.49 15.20
CA ASP A 71 11.81 2.95 14.98
C ASP A 71 11.70 4.48 14.98
N LEU A 72 12.44 5.14 15.87
CA LEU A 72 12.59 6.60 15.90
C LEU A 72 13.31 7.12 14.64
N LEU A 73 14.38 6.46 14.20
CA LEU A 73 15.09 6.81 12.96
C LEU A 73 14.17 6.70 11.75
N LEU A 74 13.44 5.59 11.63
CA LEU A 74 12.49 5.34 10.56
C LEU A 74 11.41 6.44 10.55
N THR A 75 10.78 6.71 11.68
CA THR A 75 9.71 7.71 11.80
C THR A 75 10.24 9.13 11.55
N ALA A 76 11.39 9.49 12.13
CA ALA A 76 12.00 10.80 11.96
C ALA A 76 12.43 11.05 10.51
N SER A 77 12.91 10.02 9.80
CA SER A 77 13.25 10.16 8.37
C SER A 77 12.04 10.57 7.52
N VAL A 78 10.84 10.09 7.86
CA VAL A 78 9.60 10.48 7.18
C VAL A 78 9.22 11.93 7.51
N VAL A 79 9.26 12.30 8.78
CA VAL A 79 8.96 13.68 9.23
C VAL A 79 9.92 14.69 8.60
N LEU A 80 11.22 14.39 8.60
CA LEU A 80 12.24 15.25 7.99
C LEU A 80 12.09 15.34 6.47
N ALA A 81 11.65 14.28 5.80
CA ALA A 81 11.32 14.34 4.37
C ALA A 81 10.15 15.30 4.08
N LEU A 82 9.13 15.35 4.96
CA LEU A 82 8.00 16.28 4.86
C LEU A 82 8.43 17.74 5.05
N ILE A 83 9.30 18.00 6.03
CA ILE A 83 9.82 19.34 6.33
C ILE A 83 10.76 19.81 5.21
N PHE A 84 11.62 18.92 4.71
CA PHE A 84 12.65 19.22 3.69
C PHE A 84 12.38 18.48 2.35
N PRO A 85 11.27 18.78 1.64
CA PRO A 85 10.81 17.99 0.50
C PRO A 85 11.71 18.12 -0.75
N ARG A 86 12.60 19.11 -0.78
CA ARG A 86 13.58 19.28 -1.87
C ARG A 86 14.78 18.33 -1.74
N GLY A 87 15.03 17.80 -0.54
CA GLY A 87 16.11 16.86 -0.29
C GLY A 87 15.85 15.46 -0.83
N VAL A 88 16.92 14.68 -0.94
CA VAL A 88 16.87 13.22 -1.23
C VAL A 88 17.44 12.39 -0.09
N LEU A 89 18.12 13.01 0.89
CA LEU A 89 18.78 12.31 1.98
C LEU A 89 17.77 11.54 2.84
N PHE A 90 16.74 12.23 3.35
CA PHE A 90 15.75 11.60 4.22
C PHE A 90 14.91 10.52 3.51
N PRO A 91 14.44 10.71 2.26
CA PRO A 91 13.84 9.62 1.50
C PRO A 91 14.75 8.40 1.30
N ARG A 92 16.08 8.58 1.16
CA ARG A 92 17.02 7.46 1.06
C ARG A 92 17.16 6.72 2.38
N ILE A 93 17.33 7.45 3.48
CA ILE A 93 17.37 6.88 4.84
C ILE A 93 16.08 6.09 5.08
N TYR A 94 14.93 6.67 4.76
CA TYR A 94 13.63 5.99 4.81
C TYR A 94 13.63 4.70 3.99
N CYS A 95 14.01 4.72 2.70
CA CYS A 95 13.97 3.54 1.84
C CYS A 95 14.82 2.38 2.37
N VAL A 96 16.00 2.70 2.93
CA VAL A 96 16.86 1.68 3.55
C VAL A 96 16.22 1.17 4.84
N ALA A 97 15.79 2.08 5.73
CA ALA A 97 15.19 1.72 7.01
C ALA A 97 13.91 0.90 6.83
N ILE A 98 12.99 1.29 5.95
CA ILE A 98 11.73 0.56 5.73
C ILE A 98 11.98 -0.83 5.12
N LEU A 99 13.03 -1.00 4.31
CA LEU A 99 13.40 -2.32 3.78
C LEU A 99 13.92 -3.23 4.90
N MET A 100 14.80 -2.71 5.76
CA MET A 100 15.28 -3.45 6.94
C MET A 100 14.11 -3.81 7.86
N TYR A 101 13.23 -2.84 8.12
CA TYR A 101 12.00 -3.03 8.89
C TYR A 101 11.12 -4.14 8.29
N PHE A 102 10.87 -4.08 6.98
CA PHE A 102 10.05 -5.07 6.27
C PHE A 102 10.59 -6.49 6.44
N ILE A 103 11.92 -6.67 6.28
CA ILE A 103 12.56 -7.99 6.42
C ILE A 103 12.43 -8.48 7.87
N VAL A 104 12.90 -7.70 8.85
CA VAL A 104 12.91 -8.08 10.27
C VAL A 104 11.48 -8.35 10.78
N HIS A 105 10.55 -7.44 10.51
CA HIS A 105 9.17 -7.57 10.96
C HIS A 105 8.49 -8.80 10.32
N THR A 106 8.70 -9.05 9.02
CA THR A 106 8.10 -10.22 8.35
C THR A 106 8.67 -11.54 8.88
N THR A 107 9.94 -11.58 9.27
CA THR A 107 10.54 -12.78 9.87
C THR A 107 9.85 -13.17 11.17
N TYR A 108 9.52 -12.21 12.04
CA TYR A 108 8.94 -12.50 13.35
C TYR A 108 7.41 -12.53 13.36
N ALA A 109 6.75 -11.67 12.58
CA ALA A 109 5.29 -11.61 12.53
C ALA A 109 4.66 -12.89 11.94
N ASN A 110 5.44 -13.76 11.28
CA ASN A 110 5.00 -15.04 10.69
C ASN A 110 3.77 -14.93 9.76
N HIS A 111 3.42 -13.72 9.38
CA HIS A 111 2.36 -13.39 8.47
C HIS A 111 3.03 -12.79 7.25
N HIS A 112 2.67 -13.29 6.06
CA HIS A 112 3.04 -12.64 4.81
C HIS A 112 2.40 -11.24 4.80
N TYR A 113 3.08 -10.24 5.36
CA TYR A 113 2.60 -8.86 5.48
C TYR A 113 2.71 -8.17 4.13
N ARG A 114 1.88 -8.64 3.20
CA ARG A 114 1.72 -8.11 1.84
C ARG A 114 1.45 -6.59 1.84
N PRO A 115 0.77 -5.96 2.82
CA PRO A 115 0.56 -4.51 2.79
C PRO A 115 1.84 -3.68 2.90
N ILE A 116 2.85 -4.11 3.67
CA ILE A 116 4.05 -3.30 3.95
C ILE A 116 4.87 -3.02 2.68
N ILE A 117 4.76 -3.89 1.65
CA ILE A 117 5.41 -3.64 0.35
C ILE A 117 4.99 -2.29 -0.25
N GLY A 118 3.77 -1.83 0.06
CA GLY A 118 3.28 -0.53 -0.33
C GLY A 118 4.13 0.61 0.22
N LEU A 119 4.48 0.55 1.50
CA LEU A 119 5.36 1.53 2.14
C LEU A 119 6.77 1.47 1.54
N VAL A 120 7.32 0.26 1.37
CA VAL A 120 8.67 0.06 0.80
C VAL A 120 8.79 0.73 -0.56
N LEU A 121 7.83 0.48 -1.46
CA LEU A 121 7.91 0.98 -2.84
C LEU A 121 7.50 2.44 -2.98
N ALA A 122 6.58 2.94 -2.14
CA ALA A 122 6.09 4.32 -2.21
C ALA A 122 7.17 5.38 -2.02
N GLY A 123 8.17 5.11 -1.17
CA GLY A 123 9.28 6.04 -0.94
C GLY A 123 10.31 6.07 -2.08
N THR A 124 10.42 4.98 -2.84
CA THR A 124 11.52 4.79 -3.82
C THR A 124 11.63 5.87 -4.89
N PRO A 125 10.55 6.45 -5.45
CA PRO A 125 10.69 7.52 -6.45
C PRO A 125 11.39 8.75 -5.88
N PHE A 126 11.27 8.99 -4.57
CA PHE A 126 11.77 10.20 -3.92
C PHE A 126 13.21 10.10 -3.44
N ALA A 127 13.79 8.88 -3.43
CA ALA A 127 15.21 8.64 -3.15
C ALA A 127 16.14 9.17 -4.25
N PHE A 128 15.59 9.52 -5.42
CA PHE A 128 16.32 10.01 -6.58
C PHE A 128 16.00 11.48 -6.88
N ARG A 129 16.93 12.17 -7.55
CA ARG A 129 16.71 13.50 -8.13
C ARG A 129 16.01 13.38 -9.49
N MET A 130 15.38 14.46 -9.95
CA MET A 130 14.86 14.53 -11.32
C MET A 130 16.02 14.46 -12.33
N PRO A 131 15.84 13.83 -13.51
CA PRO A 131 14.61 13.20 -14.02
C PRO A 131 14.38 11.75 -13.53
N ARG A 132 15.37 11.10 -12.92
CA ARG A 132 15.29 9.68 -12.50
C ARG A 132 14.11 9.37 -11.59
N SER A 133 13.79 10.30 -10.68
CA SER A 133 12.61 10.21 -9.80
C SER A 133 11.31 9.94 -10.57
N TYR A 134 11.12 10.60 -11.72
CA TYR A 134 9.95 10.38 -12.58
C TYR A 134 9.94 8.99 -13.21
N THR A 135 11.09 8.51 -13.70
CA THR A 135 11.21 7.14 -14.26
C THR A 135 10.85 6.09 -13.21
N VAL A 136 11.38 6.23 -11.99
CA VAL A 136 11.07 5.30 -10.89
C VAL A 136 9.59 5.40 -10.50
N PHE A 137 9.00 6.60 -10.50
CA PHE A 137 7.56 6.77 -10.28
C PHE A 137 6.71 6.00 -11.31
N GLN A 138 7.13 6.02 -12.59
CA GLN A 138 6.47 5.23 -13.64
C GLN A 138 6.67 3.72 -13.42
N ALA A 139 7.85 3.29 -12.98
CA ALA A 139 8.08 1.88 -12.64
C ALA A 139 7.17 1.42 -11.49
N VAL A 140 7.01 2.23 -10.44
CA VAL A 140 6.06 1.94 -9.35
C VAL A 140 4.63 1.87 -9.87
N ARG A 141 4.19 2.78 -10.75
CA ARG A 141 2.88 2.69 -11.41
C ARG A 141 2.70 1.34 -12.13
N TYR A 142 3.67 0.91 -12.94
CA TYR A 142 3.59 -0.38 -13.63
C TYR A 142 3.60 -1.58 -12.67
N TYR A 143 4.28 -1.44 -11.53
CA TYR A 143 4.24 -2.45 -10.47
C TYR A 143 2.84 -2.56 -9.83
N VAL A 144 2.11 -1.46 -9.64
CA VAL A 144 0.70 -1.49 -9.20
C VAL A 144 -0.17 -2.23 -10.21
N LEU A 145 -0.02 -1.90 -11.49
CA LEU A 145 -0.74 -2.61 -12.56
C LEU A 145 -0.41 -4.11 -12.55
N PHE A 146 0.85 -4.47 -12.29
CA PHE A 146 1.30 -5.85 -12.18
C PHE A 146 0.64 -6.57 -11.01
N ILE A 147 0.59 -5.98 -9.82
CA ILE A 147 -0.04 -6.60 -8.64
C ILE A 147 -1.50 -6.98 -8.94
N TYR A 148 -2.32 -6.02 -9.40
CA TYR A 148 -3.73 -6.29 -9.66
C TYR A 148 -3.94 -7.24 -10.84
N THR A 149 -3.24 -7.02 -11.96
CA THR A 149 -3.39 -7.86 -13.15
C THR A 149 -2.96 -9.29 -12.85
N SER A 150 -1.84 -9.49 -12.16
CA SER A 150 -1.35 -10.83 -11.79
C SER A 150 -2.30 -11.51 -10.80
N ALA A 151 -2.89 -10.79 -9.84
CA ALA A 151 -3.88 -11.33 -8.91
C ALA A 151 -5.14 -11.85 -9.64
N GLY A 152 -5.63 -11.11 -10.64
CA GLY A 152 -6.77 -11.53 -11.47
C GLY A 152 -6.43 -12.71 -12.38
N LEU A 153 -5.32 -12.62 -13.11
CA LEU A 153 -4.85 -13.69 -14.00
C LEU A 153 -4.57 -14.99 -13.24
N TYR A 154 -4.07 -14.91 -12.00
CA TYR A 154 -3.84 -16.09 -11.18
C TYR A 154 -5.13 -16.85 -10.86
N LYS A 155 -6.21 -16.10 -10.55
CA LYS A 155 -7.55 -16.68 -10.33
C LYS A 155 -8.12 -17.29 -11.61
N ILE A 156 -7.85 -16.67 -12.76
CA ILE A 156 -8.26 -17.18 -14.07
C ILE A 156 -7.54 -18.49 -14.40
N PHE A 157 -6.20 -18.51 -14.32
CA PHE A 157 -5.38 -19.66 -14.71
C PHE A 157 -5.56 -20.88 -13.80
N ARG A 158 -5.88 -20.67 -12.51
CA ARG A 158 -6.24 -21.78 -11.61
C ARG A 158 -7.67 -22.31 -11.81
N GLY A 159 -8.45 -21.70 -12.70
CA GLY A 159 -9.86 -22.05 -12.89
C GLY A 159 -10.77 -21.63 -11.72
N SER A 160 -10.28 -20.82 -10.78
CA SER A 160 -11.04 -20.41 -9.60
C SER A 160 -12.30 -19.62 -9.96
N TRP A 161 -12.30 -18.89 -11.08
CA TRP A 161 -13.47 -18.14 -11.54
C TRP A 161 -14.66 -19.03 -11.97
N VAL A 162 -14.42 -20.30 -12.33
CA VAL A 162 -15.48 -21.27 -12.69
C VAL A 162 -15.98 -22.02 -11.45
N ASN A 163 -15.15 -22.12 -10.42
CA ASN A 163 -15.51 -22.84 -9.21
C ASN A 163 -16.43 -21.97 -8.34
N THR A 164 -17.70 -22.37 -8.25
CA THR A 164 -18.76 -21.67 -7.52
C THR A 164 -18.60 -21.72 -6.00
N ASP A 165 -17.75 -22.60 -5.47
CA ASP A 165 -17.49 -22.74 -4.04
C ASP A 165 -16.32 -21.87 -3.55
N GLN A 166 -15.56 -21.23 -4.46
CA GLN A 166 -14.33 -20.51 -4.08
C GLN A 166 -14.58 -19.40 -3.06
N MET A 167 -15.63 -18.60 -3.27
CA MET A 167 -15.93 -17.50 -2.35
C MET A 167 -16.47 -18.00 -1.01
N THR A 168 -17.32 -19.03 -1.03
CA THR A 168 -17.79 -19.71 0.18
C THR A 168 -16.61 -20.20 1.01
N GLY A 169 -15.67 -20.92 0.39
CA GLY A 169 -14.47 -21.38 1.07
C GLY A 169 -13.60 -20.22 1.60
N ILE A 170 -13.52 -19.09 0.90
CA ILE A 170 -12.81 -17.90 1.42
C ILE A 170 -13.53 -17.32 2.65
N ILE A 171 -14.85 -17.19 2.61
CA ILE A 171 -15.66 -16.67 3.73
C ILE A 171 -15.51 -17.59 4.94
N GLU A 172 -15.66 -18.90 4.77
CA GLU A 172 -15.49 -19.88 5.85
C GLU A 172 -14.09 -19.79 6.48
N ASN A 173 -13.04 -19.70 5.66
CA ASN A 173 -11.66 -19.65 6.18
C ASN A 173 -11.29 -18.30 6.83
N THR A 174 -11.94 -17.19 6.43
CA THR A 174 -11.56 -15.84 6.92
C THR A 174 -12.52 -15.26 7.95
N GLN A 175 -13.77 -15.73 8.00
CA GLN A 175 -14.84 -15.19 8.85
C GLN A 175 -15.33 -16.17 9.91
N LEU A 176 -14.69 -17.34 10.07
CA LEU A 176 -15.12 -18.35 11.04
C LEU A 176 -15.27 -17.78 12.45
N GLU A 177 -14.29 -17.00 12.91
CA GLU A 177 -14.33 -16.37 14.22
C GLU A 177 -15.52 -15.42 14.39
N LEU A 178 -15.83 -14.62 13.35
CA LEU A 178 -16.98 -13.72 13.35
C LEU A 178 -18.28 -14.50 13.47
N LEU A 179 -18.43 -15.58 12.69
CA LEU A 179 -19.64 -16.41 12.67
C LEU A 179 -19.84 -17.19 13.98
N LEU A 180 -18.77 -17.62 14.63
CA LEU A 180 -18.84 -18.39 15.88
C LEU A 180 -19.02 -17.51 17.13
N LEU A 181 -18.31 -16.38 17.20
CA LEU A 181 -18.25 -15.56 18.42
C LEU A 181 -19.23 -14.38 18.39
N HIS A 182 -19.67 -13.94 17.21
CA HIS A 182 -20.48 -12.72 17.04
C HIS A 182 -21.56 -12.91 15.95
N SER A 183 -22.31 -14.01 16.03
CA SER A 183 -23.32 -14.41 15.02
C SER A 183 -24.44 -13.39 14.78
N ASP A 184 -24.72 -12.53 15.76
CA ASP A 184 -25.90 -11.65 15.75
C ASP A 184 -25.61 -10.28 15.11
N GLY A 185 -24.38 -10.04 14.66
CA GLY A 185 -24.00 -8.81 13.99
C GLY A 185 -24.51 -8.73 12.55
N TRP A 186 -24.79 -7.52 12.04
CA TRP A 186 -25.16 -7.31 10.64
C TRP A 186 -24.15 -7.90 9.65
N HIS A 187 -22.87 -7.90 10.02
CA HIS A 187 -21.78 -8.43 9.20
C HIS A 187 -21.82 -9.96 9.13
N ALA A 188 -22.11 -10.62 10.27
CA ALA A 188 -22.33 -12.05 10.33
C ALA A 188 -23.56 -12.45 9.50
N HIS A 189 -24.68 -11.73 9.65
CA HIS A 189 -25.88 -11.95 8.82
C HIS A 189 -25.62 -11.80 7.32
N PHE A 190 -24.81 -10.81 6.92
CA PHE A 190 -24.42 -10.64 5.52
C PHE A 190 -23.63 -11.85 5.00
N PHE A 191 -22.67 -12.38 5.76
CA PHE A 191 -21.94 -13.57 5.36
C PHE A 191 -22.78 -14.84 5.39
N THR A 192 -23.65 -15.00 6.39
CA THR A 192 -24.61 -16.11 6.41
C THR A 192 -25.50 -16.09 5.17
N TRP A 193 -26.02 -14.91 4.78
CA TRP A 193 -26.77 -14.77 3.54
C TRP A 193 -25.95 -15.14 2.30
N LEU A 194 -24.69 -14.72 2.22
CA LEU A 194 -23.79 -15.10 1.10
C LEU A 194 -23.52 -16.61 1.07
N LEU A 195 -23.37 -17.26 2.22
CA LEU A 195 -23.17 -18.70 2.33
C LEU A 195 -24.42 -19.48 1.89
N GLU A 196 -25.61 -18.98 2.25
CA GLU A 196 -26.90 -19.54 1.82
C GLU A 196 -27.19 -19.28 0.32
N HIS A 197 -26.68 -18.19 -0.23
CA HIS A 197 -26.89 -17.77 -1.62
C HIS A 197 -25.61 -17.88 -2.44
N GLN A 198 -25.20 -19.11 -2.72
CA GLN A 198 -23.94 -19.42 -3.42
C GLN A 198 -23.74 -18.63 -4.72
N TRP A 199 -24.79 -18.40 -5.51
CA TRP A 199 -24.71 -17.63 -6.76
C TRP A 199 -24.29 -16.16 -6.52
N ALA A 200 -24.73 -15.56 -5.41
CA ALA A 200 -24.37 -14.19 -5.05
C ALA A 200 -22.90 -14.12 -4.60
N SER A 201 -22.48 -15.10 -3.79
CA SER A 201 -21.09 -15.28 -3.37
C SER A 201 -20.15 -15.47 -4.57
N TRP A 202 -20.51 -16.36 -5.50
CA TRP A 202 -19.78 -16.56 -6.74
C TRP A 202 -19.76 -15.31 -7.62
N GLY A 203 -20.90 -14.61 -7.77
CA GLY A 203 -20.98 -13.36 -8.53
C GLY A 203 -20.07 -12.27 -7.96
N LEU A 204 -19.97 -12.15 -6.64
CA LEU A 204 -19.06 -11.23 -5.96
C LEU A 204 -17.59 -11.57 -6.25
N PHE A 205 -17.24 -12.86 -6.25
CA PHE A 205 -15.89 -13.31 -6.60
C PHE A 205 -15.55 -13.02 -8.06
N LEU A 206 -16.49 -13.30 -8.97
CA LEU A 206 -16.33 -13.04 -10.39
C LEU A 206 -16.15 -11.53 -10.65
N LEU A 207 -16.91 -10.69 -9.97
CA LEU A 207 -16.74 -9.23 -10.02
C LEU A 207 -15.33 -8.81 -9.59
N ALA A 208 -14.81 -9.36 -8.49
CA ALA A 208 -13.45 -9.07 -8.03
C ALA A 208 -12.38 -9.50 -9.07
N VAL A 209 -12.53 -10.69 -9.67
CA VAL A 209 -11.64 -11.18 -10.75
C VAL A 209 -11.63 -10.22 -11.94
N TRP A 210 -12.81 -9.75 -12.37
CA TRP A 210 -12.92 -8.80 -13.47
C TRP A 210 -12.29 -7.45 -13.12
N MET A 211 -12.59 -6.92 -11.94
CA MET A 211 -12.03 -5.65 -11.47
C MET A 211 -10.50 -5.68 -11.43
N GLU A 212 -9.90 -6.76 -10.95
CA GLU A 212 -8.45 -6.96 -10.97
C GLU A 212 -7.88 -7.07 -12.39
N THR A 213 -8.56 -7.78 -13.29
CA THR A 213 -8.10 -8.03 -14.67
C THR A 213 -8.15 -6.76 -15.54
N VAL A 214 -9.07 -5.83 -15.26
CA VAL A 214 -9.19 -4.54 -15.97
C VAL A 214 -7.91 -3.68 -15.85
N PHE A 215 -7.07 -3.90 -14.85
CA PHE A 215 -5.77 -3.22 -14.72
C PHE A 215 -4.81 -3.51 -15.88
N LEU A 216 -5.04 -4.58 -16.64
CA LEU A 216 -4.29 -4.88 -17.87
C LEU A 216 -4.34 -3.71 -18.87
N ILE A 217 -5.46 -2.98 -18.93
CA ILE A 217 -5.63 -1.81 -19.81
C ILE A 217 -4.60 -0.71 -19.47
N GLY A 218 -4.23 -0.58 -18.19
CA GLY A 218 -3.28 0.42 -17.71
C GLY A 218 -1.86 0.28 -18.29
N TYR A 219 -1.50 -0.91 -18.79
CA TYR A 219 -0.20 -1.11 -19.44
C TYR A 219 -0.13 -0.40 -20.79
N PHE A 220 -1.24 -0.32 -21.50
CA PHE A 220 -1.29 0.22 -22.86
C PHE A 220 -1.62 1.72 -22.86
N THR A 221 -2.32 2.22 -21.83
CA THR A 221 -2.74 3.63 -21.81
C THR A 221 -2.89 4.20 -20.40
N LYS A 222 -2.59 5.50 -20.27
CA LYS A 222 -2.82 6.29 -19.04
C LYS A 222 -4.17 6.99 -19.01
N ARG A 223 -4.98 6.86 -20.06
CA ARG A 223 -6.27 7.57 -20.18
C ARG A 223 -7.24 7.15 -19.09
N TRP A 224 -7.17 5.90 -18.67
CA TRP A 224 -8.09 5.27 -17.72
C TRP A 224 -7.56 5.22 -16.28
N ASP A 225 -6.39 5.81 -15.99
CA ASP A 225 -5.76 5.64 -14.67
C ASP A 225 -6.64 6.14 -13.51
N LEU A 226 -7.45 7.19 -13.70
CA LEU A 226 -8.41 7.63 -12.68
C LEU A 226 -9.47 6.57 -12.39
N TRP A 227 -9.97 5.89 -13.43
CA TRP A 227 -10.94 4.80 -13.27
C TRP A 227 -10.28 3.60 -12.60
N LEU A 228 -9.06 3.24 -13.00
CA LEU A 228 -8.28 2.19 -12.35
C LEU A 228 -8.02 2.50 -10.87
N PHE A 229 -7.73 3.77 -10.53
CA PHE A 229 -7.62 4.22 -9.14
C PHE A 229 -8.93 3.98 -8.38
N CYS A 230 -10.07 4.41 -8.93
CA CYS A 230 -11.37 4.16 -8.29
C CYS A 230 -11.63 2.66 -8.12
N THR A 231 -11.32 1.84 -9.12
CA THR A 231 -11.43 0.38 -9.05
C THR A 231 -10.52 -0.20 -7.95
N ALA A 232 -9.28 0.30 -7.79
CA ALA A 232 -8.37 -0.12 -6.73
C ALA A 232 -8.95 0.16 -5.34
N ILE A 233 -9.46 1.38 -5.12
CA ILE A 233 -10.11 1.76 -3.86
C ILE A 233 -11.35 0.88 -3.60
N SER A 234 -12.16 0.61 -4.62
CA SER A 234 -13.31 -0.30 -4.50
C SER A 234 -12.88 -1.73 -4.14
N LEU A 235 -11.78 -2.24 -4.70
CA LEU A 235 -11.21 -3.54 -4.33
C LEU A 235 -10.74 -3.54 -2.86
N HIS A 236 -10.06 -2.49 -2.40
CA HIS A 236 -9.64 -2.36 -1.01
C HIS A 236 -10.82 -2.37 -0.03
N ILE A 237 -11.87 -1.62 -0.33
CA ILE A 237 -13.11 -1.63 0.45
C ILE A 237 -13.76 -3.02 0.40
N GLY A 238 -13.80 -3.64 -0.78
CA GLY A 238 -14.31 -5.00 -0.96
C GLY A 238 -13.56 -6.03 -0.10
N PHE A 239 -12.23 -6.02 -0.10
CA PHE A 239 -11.42 -6.91 0.73
C PHE A 239 -11.60 -6.67 2.23
N TYR A 240 -11.75 -5.42 2.64
CA TYR A 240 -12.08 -5.11 4.04
C TYR A 240 -13.44 -5.68 4.42
N LEU A 241 -14.47 -5.48 3.60
CA LEU A 241 -15.82 -5.96 3.87
C LEU A 241 -15.95 -7.48 3.78
N THR A 242 -15.19 -8.16 2.93
CA THR A 242 -15.34 -9.61 2.67
C THR A 242 -14.34 -10.48 3.41
N MET A 243 -13.11 -10.00 3.62
CA MET A 243 -12.01 -10.78 4.20
C MET A 243 -11.49 -10.16 5.51
N ARG A 244 -12.09 -9.07 6.00
CA ARG A 244 -11.59 -8.26 7.13
C ARG A 244 -10.12 -7.85 6.97
N PHE A 245 -9.66 -7.79 5.72
CA PHE A 245 -8.28 -7.49 5.37
C PHE A 245 -8.17 -6.04 4.92
N PHE A 246 -7.63 -5.19 5.79
CA PHE A 246 -7.41 -3.77 5.50
C PHE A 246 -5.97 -3.51 5.08
N ALA A 247 -5.69 -3.52 3.78
CA ALA A 247 -4.37 -3.23 3.23
C ALA A 247 -4.10 -1.72 3.11
N PHE A 248 -4.20 -0.98 4.22
CA PHE A 248 -4.04 0.48 4.25
C PHE A 248 -2.69 0.93 3.68
N GLU A 249 -1.63 0.16 3.95
CA GLU A 249 -0.29 0.45 3.46
C GLU A 249 -0.14 0.32 1.95
N LEU A 250 -1.02 -0.43 1.26
CA LEU A 250 -0.95 -0.63 -0.19
C LEU A 250 -1.59 0.54 -0.96
N ILE A 251 -2.60 1.21 -0.38
CA ILE A 251 -3.36 2.31 -1.00
C ILE A 251 -2.45 3.45 -1.46
N VAL A 252 -1.33 3.68 -0.76
CA VAL A 252 -0.33 4.69 -1.16
C VAL A 252 0.22 4.45 -2.57
N LEU A 253 0.31 3.19 -3.00
CA LEU A 253 0.78 2.86 -4.34
C LEU A 253 -0.27 3.20 -5.38
N ASP A 254 -1.55 3.02 -5.08
CA ASP A 254 -2.65 3.36 -5.99
C ASP A 254 -2.66 4.85 -6.34
N LEU A 255 -2.14 5.72 -5.46
CA LEU A 255 -1.96 7.15 -5.75
C LEU A 255 -1.08 7.39 -7.00
N THR A 256 -0.26 6.42 -7.43
CA THR A 256 0.50 6.53 -8.69
C THR A 256 -0.36 6.50 -9.95
N LEU A 257 -1.61 6.02 -9.85
CA LEU A 257 -2.61 6.03 -10.91
C LEU A 257 -3.36 7.37 -11.00
N LEU A 258 -3.19 8.29 -10.04
CA LEU A 258 -3.78 9.61 -10.19
C LEU A 258 -3.12 10.39 -11.34
N PRO A 259 -3.90 11.11 -12.18
CA PRO A 259 -3.37 11.85 -13.31
C PRO A 259 -2.71 13.16 -12.85
N TRP A 260 -1.61 13.06 -12.10
CA TRP A 260 -0.89 14.16 -11.45
C TRP A 260 -0.57 15.31 -12.41
N ASP A 261 -0.15 15.02 -13.65
CA ASP A 261 0.13 16.05 -14.66
C ASP A 261 -1.09 16.91 -14.99
N ARG A 262 -2.29 16.31 -15.03
CA ARG A 262 -3.54 17.05 -15.28
C ARG A 262 -3.94 17.87 -14.05
N LEU A 263 -3.76 17.31 -12.86
CA LEU A 263 -4.06 17.98 -11.59
C LEU A 263 -3.18 19.22 -11.41
N PHE A 264 -1.87 19.11 -11.66
CA PHE A 264 -0.94 20.24 -11.57
C PHE A 264 -1.20 21.32 -12.62
N ARG A 265 -1.51 20.95 -13.87
CA ARG A 265 -1.89 21.94 -14.90
C ARG A 265 -3.13 22.74 -14.50
N ARG A 266 -4.17 22.08 -13.98
CA ARG A 266 -5.40 22.76 -13.51
C ARG A 266 -5.11 23.72 -12.35
N ALA A 267 -4.25 23.32 -11.41
CA ALA A 267 -3.85 24.18 -10.30
C ALA A 267 -3.10 25.43 -10.78
N GLN A 268 -2.23 25.29 -11.79
CA GLN A 268 -1.50 26.43 -12.37
C GLN A 268 -2.42 27.41 -13.11
N HIS A 269 -3.43 26.93 -13.84
CA HIS A 269 -4.39 27.83 -14.51
C HIS A 269 -5.24 28.63 -13.52
N ARG A 270 -5.68 28.01 -12.41
CA ARG A 270 -6.46 28.69 -11.36
C ARG A 270 -5.66 29.80 -10.67
N SER A 271 -4.38 29.56 -10.38
CA SER A 271 -3.55 30.58 -9.72
C SER A 271 -3.27 31.79 -10.63
N LEU A 272 -3.14 31.58 -11.94
CA LEU A 272 -3.02 32.66 -12.92
C LEU A 272 -4.31 33.46 -13.05
N ALA A 273 -5.48 32.80 -13.07
CA ALA A 273 -6.78 33.47 -13.13
C ALA A 273 -7.03 34.37 -11.91
N LEU A 274 -6.70 33.88 -10.70
CA LEU A 274 -6.81 34.67 -9.46
C LEU A 274 -5.90 35.90 -9.46
N ARG A 275 -4.65 35.76 -9.93
CA ARG A 275 -3.72 36.90 -10.06
C ARG A 275 -4.24 37.96 -11.05
N TRP A 276 -4.82 37.52 -12.16
CA TRP A 276 -5.44 38.42 -13.14
C TRP A 276 -6.66 39.15 -12.58
N TRP A 277 -7.47 38.47 -11.76
CA TRP A 277 -8.65 39.06 -11.14
C TRP A 277 -8.27 40.12 -10.10
N CYS A 278 -7.34 39.83 -9.19
CA CYS A 278 -6.83 40.83 -8.23
C CYS A 278 -6.16 42.02 -8.93
N ALA A 279 -5.47 41.81 -10.05
CA ALA A 279 -4.86 42.90 -10.81
C ALA A 279 -5.89 43.83 -11.50
N LYS A 280 -7.12 43.35 -11.74
CA LYS A 280 -8.21 44.18 -12.29
C LYS A 280 -8.92 45.00 -11.22
N GLU A 281 -9.05 44.51 -10.00
CA GLU A 281 -9.70 45.24 -8.90
C GLU A 281 -8.83 46.35 -8.31
N CYS A 282 -7.52 46.34 -8.56
CA CYS A 282 -6.60 47.41 -8.15
C CYS A 282 -6.46 48.55 -9.18
N ARG A 283 -7.31 48.62 -10.21
CA ARG A 283 -7.36 49.73 -11.18
C ARG A 283 -8.73 50.41 -11.14
#